data_AF-A0A2U1PEW5-F1
#
_entry.id   AF-A0A2U1PEW5-F1
#
_cell.length_a   1.000
_cell.length_b   1.000
_cell.length_c   1.000
_cell.angle_alpha   90.00
_cell.angle_beta   90.00
_cell.angle_gamma   90.00
#
_symmetry.space_group_name_H-M   'P 1'
#
loop_
_entity.id
_entity.type
_entity.pdbx_description
1 polymer ?
#
loop_
_entity_poly.entity_id
_entity_poly.type
_entity_poly.pdbx_seq_one_letter_code
_entity_poly.pdbx_strand_id
1 'polypeptide(L)'
;MNVAGSSKLHHGMRLWFVQQGDEADAFSKLIFSCCMHLRRVIAKNYSMMANMEGLCDREVAMESLVSLKKTQERHQLMLNKFNDLFNEAKDGVREEVANAVKMNKFN
;
A
#
# COMPACT_ATOMS: atom_id res chain seq x y z
N MET A 1 -31.35 -25.05 28.24
CA MET A 1 -30.41 -23.90 28.23
C MET A 1 -30.08 -23.60 26.78
N ASN A 2 -30.27 -22.36 26.32
CA ASN A 2 -30.43 -22.02 24.91
C ASN A 2 -29.05 -21.84 24.23
N VAL A 3 -28.48 -22.93 23.70
CA VAL A 3 -27.17 -22.95 23.01
C VAL A 3 -27.21 -22.17 21.66
N ALA A 4 -28.40 -21.83 21.17
CA ALA A 4 -28.61 -21.13 19.91
C ALA A 4 -28.02 -19.70 19.87
N GLY A 5 -27.91 -19.01 21.01
CA GLY A 5 -27.32 -17.65 21.06
C GLY A 5 -25.80 -17.65 20.83
N SER A 6 -25.10 -18.68 21.31
CA SER A 6 -23.65 -18.84 21.16
C SER A 6 -23.25 -19.10 19.70
N SER A 7 -23.94 -20.02 19.02
CA SER A 7 -23.66 -20.37 17.63
C SER A 7 -23.87 -19.21 16.64
N LYS A 8 -24.90 -18.39 16.83
CA LYS A 8 -25.16 -17.20 16.00
C LYS A 8 -24.10 -16.12 16.18
N LEU A 9 -23.68 -15.86 17.43
CA LEU A 9 -22.61 -14.92 17.73
C LEU A 9 -21.28 -15.40 17.11
N HIS A 10 -20.96 -16.68 17.28
CA HIS A 10 -19.74 -17.28 16.73
C HIS A 10 -19.70 -17.18 15.19
N HIS A 11 -20.82 -17.45 14.53
CA HIS A 11 -20.95 -17.27 13.08
C HIS A 11 -20.79 -15.80 12.65
N GLY A 12 -21.42 -14.87 13.39
CA GLY A 12 -21.31 -13.43 13.12
C GLY A 12 -19.88 -12.91 13.27
N MET A 13 -19.17 -13.33 14.32
CA MET A 13 -17.76 -12.97 14.53
C MET A 13 -16.86 -13.54 13.43
N ARG A 14 -17.08 -14.78 12.99
CA ARG A 14 -16.36 -15.36 11.85
C ARG A 14 -16.57 -14.55 10.58
N LEU A 15 -17.81 -14.18 10.28
CA LEU A 15 -18.12 -13.34 9.11
C LEU A 15 -17.42 -11.98 9.20
N TRP A 16 -17.40 -11.37 10.38
CA TRP A 16 -16.71 -10.11 10.61
C TRP A 16 -15.21 -10.20 10.30
N PHE A 17 -14.50 -11.22 10.81
CA PHE A 17 -13.08 -11.42 10.51
C PHE A 17 -12.81 -11.67 9.03
N VAL A 18 -13.66 -12.43 8.35
CA VAL A 18 -13.54 -12.64 6.89
C VAL A 18 -13.70 -11.32 6.15
N GLN A 19 -14.72 -10.51 6.49
CA GLN A 19 -14.95 -9.22 5.87
C GLN A 19 -13.78 -8.25 6.10
N GLN A 20 -13.24 -8.19 7.32
CA GLN A 20 -12.06 -7.38 7.62
C GLN A 20 -10.83 -7.84 6.82
N GLY A 21 -10.63 -9.16 6.68
CA GLY A 21 -9.57 -9.71 5.84
C GLY A 21 -9.73 -9.33 4.37
N ASP A 22 -10.94 -9.40 3.82
CA ASP A 22 -11.24 -9.01 2.44
C ASP A 22 -11.04 -7.51 2.19
N GLU A 23 -11.45 -6.65 3.13
CA GLU A 23 -11.23 -5.21 3.09
C GLU A 23 -9.73 -4.86 3.13
N ALA A 24 -8.98 -5.49 4.04
CA ALA A 24 -7.54 -5.31 4.14
C ALA A 24 -6.81 -5.81 2.88
N ASP A 25 -7.27 -6.90 2.25
CA ASP A 25 -6.69 -7.40 1.00
C ASP A 25 -6.96 -6.44 -0.16
N ALA A 26 -8.20 -5.96 -0.30
CA ALA A 26 -8.55 -4.95 -1.29
C ALA A 26 -7.74 -3.66 -1.12
N PHE A 27 -7.57 -3.20 0.12
CA PHE A 27 -6.72 -2.06 0.45
C PHE A 27 -5.26 -2.31 0.08
N SER A 28 -4.70 -3.48 0.41
CA SER A 28 -3.31 -3.84 0.08
C SER A 28 -3.07 -3.83 -1.44
N LYS A 29 -4.03 -4.31 -2.24
CA LYS A 29 -3.98 -4.31 -3.71
C LYS A 29 -3.99 -2.89 -4.27
N LEU A 30 -4.81 -2.00 -3.70
CA LEU A 30 -4.85 -0.59 -4.07
C LEU A 30 -3.50 0.08 -3.80
N ILE A 31 -2.95 -0.07 -2.59
CA ILE A 31 -1.65 0.51 -2.23
C ILE A 31 -0.53 -0.04 -3.11
N PHE A 32 -0.54 -1.34 -3.40
CA PHE A 32 0.42 -1.93 -4.34
C PHE A 32 0.37 -1.27 -5.72
N SER A 33 -0.83 -1.04 -6.27
CA SER A 33 -1.01 -0.34 -7.54
C SER A 33 -0.43 1.09 -7.48
N CYS A 34 -0.68 1.81 -6.39
CA CYS A 34 -0.11 3.14 -6.16
C CYS A 34 1.42 3.11 -6.10
N CYS A 35 2.03 2.15 -5.38
CA CYS A 35 3.48 1.96 -5.36
C CYS A 35 4.05 1.71 -6.76
N MET A 36 3.39 0.86 -7.55
CA MET A 36 3.82 0.55 -8.92
C MET A 36 3.72 1.76 -9.84
N HIS A 37 2.66 2.55 -9.74
CA HIS A 37 2.54 3.81 -10.47
C HIS A 37 3.67 4.77 -10.10
N LEU A 38 3.91 4.96 -8.80
CA LEU A 38 4.92 5.90 -8.32
C LEU A 38 6.34 5.49 -8.71
N ARG A 39 6.67 4.18 -8.68
CA ARG A 39 7.94 3.65 -9.21
C ARG A 39 8.15 4.00 -10.67
N ARG A 40 7.10 3.92 -11.50
CA ARG A 40 7.18 4.29 -12.93
C ARG A 40 7.43 5.79 -13.10
N VAL A 41 6.73 6.62 -12.33
CA VAL A 41 6.93 8.09 -12.33
C VAL A 41 8.35 8.44 -11.92
N ILE A 42 8.86 7.82 -10.85
CA ILE A 42 10.25 7.99 -10.38
C ILE A 42 11.24 7.60 -11.47
N ALA A 43 11.08 6.45 -12.12
CA ALA A 43 11.97 6.03 -13.20
C ALA A 43 11.98 7.03 -14.37
N LYS A 44 10.80 7.54 -14.74
CA LYS A 44 10.67 8.58 -15.77
C LYS A 44 11.37 9.88 -15.36
N ASN A 45 11.21 10.30 -14.11
CA ASN A 45 11.86 11.50 -13.57
C ASN A 45 13.39 11.36 -13.61
N TYR A 46 13.96 10.20 -13.26
CA TYR A 46 15.40 9.98 -13.37
C TYR A 46 15.91 10.15 -14.79
N SER A 47 15.22 9.58 -15.78
CA SER A 47 15.58 9.76 -17.19
C SER A 47 15.48 11.23 -17.62
N MET A 48 14.45 11.94 -17.17
CA MET A 48 14.27 13.35 -17.49
C MET A 48 15.34 14.24 -16.82
N MET A 49 15.72 13.94 -15.59
CA MET A 49 16.80 14.63 -14.88
C MET A 49 18.13 14.46 -15.61
N ALA A 50 18.48 13.25 -16.05
CA ALA A 50 19.71 13.01 -16.81
C ALA A 50 19.75 13.82 -18.12
N ASN A 51 18.62 13.90 -18.83
CA ASN A 51 18.53 14.74 -20.04
C ASN A 51 18.67 16.24 -19.72
N MET A 52 18.07 16.70 -18.63
CA MET A 52 18.15 18.10 -18.19
C MET A 52 19.53 18.49 -17.69
N GLU A 53 20.26 17.57 -17.05
CA GLU A 53 21.64 17.82 -16.60
C GLU A 53 22.55 18.16 -17.79
N GLY A 54 22.46 17.42 -18.90
CA GLY A 54 23.21 17.76 -20.12
C GLY A 54 22.79 19.07 -20.81
N LEU A 55 21.58 19.58 -20.52
CA LEU A 55 21.14 20.92 -20.97
C LEU A 55 21.59 22.03 -20.02
N CYS A 56 21.73 21.74 -18.72
CA CYS A 56 22.25 22.67 -17.71
C CYS A 56 23.73 23.00 -17.95
N ASP A 57 24.51 22.07 -18.51
CA ASP A 57 25.88 22.35 -18.98
C ASP A 57 25.94 23.45 -20.05
N ARG A 58 24.79 23.79 -20.63
CA ARG A 58 24.60 24.89 -21.60
C ARG A 58 23.84 26.08 -21.00
N GLU A 59 23.73 26.15 -19.67
CA GLU A 59 23.00 27.15 -18.90
C GLU A 59 21.48 27.22 -19.20
N VAL A 60 20.90 26.14 -19.72
CA VAL A 60 19.46 26.05 -20.03
C VAL A 60 18.73 25.21 -18.97
N ALA A 61 17.57 25.70 -18.52
CA ALA A 61 16.60 24.96 -17.69
C ALA A 61 17.05 24.52 -16.27
N MET A 62 18.04 25.20 -15.67
CA MET A 62 18.51 24.91 -14.30
C MET A 62 17.40 24.93 -13.25
N GLU A 63 16.51 25.92 -13.28
CA GLU A 63 15.39 26.01 -12.32
C GLU A 63 14.41 24.83 -12.44
N SER A 64 14.17 24.37 -13.67
CA SER A 64 13.32 23.20 -13.92
C SER A 64 13.96 21.93 -13.38
N LEU A 65 15.28 21.77 -13.53
CA LEU A 65 16.01 20.66 -12.95
C LEU A 65 15.95 20.67 -11.41
N VAL A 66 16.09 21.83 -10.79
CA VAL A 66 15.96 21.97 -9.32
C VAL A 66 14.55 21.60 -8.86
N SER A 67 13.52 22.08 -9.56
CA SER A 67 12.12 21.74 -9.24
C SER A 67 11.84 20.24 -9.41
N LEU A 68 12.42 19.62 -10.45
CA LEU A 68 12.30 18.20 -10.71
C LEU A 68 12.99 17.37 -9.62
N LYS A 69 14.19 17.76 -9.17
CA LYS A 69 14.90 17.13 -8.05
C LYS A 69 14.07 17.13 -6.76
N LYS A 70 13.48 18.28 -6.40
CA LYS A 70 12.57 18.38 -5.24
C LYS A 70 11.33 17.49 -5.39
N THR A 71 10.78 17.40 -6.60
CA THR A 71 9.62 16.52 -6.87
C THR A 71 10.00 15.05 -6.76
N GLN A 72 11.18 14.68 -7.24
CA GLN A 72 11.72 13.34 -7.13
C GLN A 72 11.89 12.91 -5.66
N GLU A 73 12.44 13.77 -4.81
CA GLU A 73 12.56 13.52 -3.36
C GLU A 73 11.20 13.29 -2.71
N ARG A 74 10.20 14.11 -3.03
CA ARG A 74 8.82 13.93 -2.54
C ARG A 74 8.21 12.60 -3.00
N HIS A 75 8.40 12.23 -4.26
CA HIS A 75 7.92 10.94 -4.77
C HIS A 75 8.62 9.77 -4.07
N GLN A 76 9.92 9.86 -3.81
CA GLN A 76 10.64 8.81 -3.08
C GLN A 76 10.13 8.67 -1.65
N LEU A 77 9.89 9.79 -0.95
CA LEU A 77 9.31 9.78 0.39
C LEU A 77 7.90 9.17 0.41
N MET A 78 7.07 9.53 -0.57
CA MET A 78 5.72 8.97 -0.71
C MET A 78 5.76 7.46 -1.00
N LEU A 79 6.70 7.00 -1.83
CA LEU A 79 6.87 5.58 -2.11
C LEU A 79 7.23 4.79 -0.86
N ASN A 80 8.11 5.33 -0.01
CA ASN A 80 8.46 4.69 1.25
C ASN A 80 7.22 4.53 2.15
N LYS A 81 6.45 5.61 2.34
CA LYS A 81 5.19 5.57 3.12
C LYS A 81 4.18 4.56 2.57
N PHE A 82 4.02 4.47 1.26
CA PHE A 82 3.12 3.49 0.67
C PHE A 82 3.63 2.04 0.82
N ASN A 83 4.95 1.81 0.79
CA ASN A 83 5.48 0.47 1.08
C ASN A 83 5.24 0.08 2.54
N ASP A 84 5.38 1.02 3.49
CA ASP A 84 5.08 0.77 4.91
C ASP A 84 3.60 0.40 5.09
N LEU A 85 2.69 1.23 4.55
CA LEU A 85 1.25 0.97 4.57
C LEU A 85 0.87 -0.35 3.87
N PHE A 86 1.56 -0.73 2.80
CA PHE A 86 1.33 -1.99 2.12
C PHE A 86 1.69 -3.19 3.00
N ASN A 87 2.80 -3.10 3.73
CA ASN A 87 3.23 -4.15 4.64
C ASN A 87 2.26 -4.28 5.82
N GLU A 88 1.86 -3.15 6.42
CA GLU A 88 0.85 -3.11 7.48
C GLU A 88 -0.48 -3.74 7.03
N ALA A 89 -0.96 -3.37 5.84
CA ALA A 89 -2.19 -3.94 5.28
C ALA A 89 -2.07 -5.45 5.07
N LYS A 90 -0.91 -5.94 4.59
CA LYS A 90 -0.67 -7.37 4.40
C LYS A 90 -0.61 -8.14 5.72
N ASP A 91 -0.03 -7.56 6.75
CA ASP A 91 0.01 -8.18 8.07
C ASP A 91 -1.39 -8.24 8.68
N GLY A 92 -2.21 -7.19 8.50
CA GLY A 92 -3.63 -7.19 8.86
C GLY A 92 -4.41 -8.33 8.17
N VAL A 93 -4.24 -8.52 6.86
CA VAL A 93 -4.86 -9.65 6.14
C VAL A 93 -4.48 -10.99 6.78
N ARG A 94 -3.21 -11.20 7.10
CA ARG A 94 -2.73 -12.46 7.71
C ARG A 94 -3.35 -12.69 9.08
N GLU A 95 -3.46 -11.64 9.90
CA GLU A 95 -4.08 -11.69 11.22
C GLU A 95 -5.56 -12.06 11.13
N GLU A 96 -6.31 -11.39 10.26
CA GLU A 96 -7.75 -11.63 10.15
C GLU A 96 -8.09 -13.00 9.57
N VAL A 97 -7.30 -13.48 8.61
CA VAL A 97 -7.40 -14.86 8.12
C VAL A 97 -7.10 -15.85 9.25
N ALA A 98 -6.07 -15.61 10.06
CA ALA A 98 -5.75 -16.48 11.20
C ALA A 98 -6.87 -16.47 12.26
N ASN A 99 -7.48 -15.32 12.51
CA ASN A 99 -8.61 -15.18 13.43
C ASN A 99 -9.84 -15.93 12.92
N ALA A 100 -10.21 -15.77 11.65
CA ALA A 100 -11.30 -16.53 11.03
C ALA A 100 -11.05 -18.05 11.08
N VAL A 101 -9.80 -18.51 10.90
CA VAL A 101 -9.43 -19.93 11.02
C VAL A 101 -9.55 -20.43 12.47
N LYS A 102 -9.11 -19.64 13.46
CA LYS A 102 -9.26 -20.00 14.88
C LYS A 102 -10.73 -20.20 15.23
N MET A 103 -11.62 -19.33 14.76
CA MET A 103 -13.06 -19.50 14.98
C MET A 103 -13.55 -20.87 14.47
N ASN A 104 -13.09 -21.36 13.32
CA ASN A 104 -13.49 -22.69 12.83
C ASN A 104 -13.03 -23.85 13.74
N LYS A 105 -12.00 -23.66 14.57
CA LYS A 105 -11.47 -24.71 15.48
C LYS A 105 -12.21 -24.79 16.82
N PHE A 106 -12.96 -23.75 17.20
CA PHE A 106 -13.69 -23.67 18.47
C PHE A 106 -15.21 -23.82 18.31
N ASN A 107 -15.67 -24.34 17.16
CA ASN A 107 -17.06 -24.71 16.89
C ASN A 107 -17.39 -26.12 17.40
#